data_AF-A0A4Y2EE76-F1
#
_entry.id   AF-A0A4Y2EE76-F1
#
_cell.length_a   1.000
_cell.length_b   1.000
_cell.length_c   1.000
_cell.angle_alpha   90.00
_cell.angle_beta   90.00
_cell.angle_gamma   90.00
#
_symmetry.space_group_name_H-M   'P 1'
#
loop_
_entity.id
_entity.type
_entity.pdbx_description
1 polymer ?
#
loop_
_entity_poly.entity_id
_entity_poly.type
_entity_poly.pdbx_seq_one_letter_code
_entity_poly.pdbx_strand_id
1 'polypeptide(L)'
;DSQLDLSSESSLLREMRITDDETSMDKGEPPPGVKLAPTDQDIVPPELLVQYLCMTDGSNSATDTEIARHCAYSLPAVALTLGRQYWPCLKDTFDVLMNELPSFVMMWKVRRTVAFSMHQLAVILGPEITSRDLIPVFSRLISDLDEVRIGILQNLCEFLKVLRPEERKQFLPSLPKFLVSANDAESNFKNWRFRLILAEQLVLISDLFESQEVRDHLVPLALTLIKDKICEVRLAAVRV
;
A
#
# COMPACT_ATOMS: atom_id res chain seq x y z
N ASP A 1 -26.34 11.63 51.58
CA ASP A 1 -26.97 12.16 50.36
C ASP A 1 -25.98 12.86 49.46
N SER A 2 -25.60 12.15 48.38
CA SER A 2 -25.14 12.64 47.06
C SER A 2 -24.14 11.66 46.42
N GLN A 3 -24.53 10.39 46.30
CA GLN A 3 -24.02 9.51 45.25
C GLN A 3 -24.90 9.75 44.02
N LEU A 4 -24.52 10.72 43.19
CA LEU A 4 -25.11 10.95 41.87
C LEU A 4 -24.32 10.13 40.84
N ASP A 5 -24.88 8.96 40.56
CA ASP A 5 -25.15 8.44 39.22
C ASP A 5 -23.97 8.32 38.23
N LEU A 6 -23.05 7.39 38.52
CA LEU A 6 -22.15 6.79 37.53
C LEU A 6 -22.81 5.62 36.76
N SER A 7 -24.12 5.39 36.96
CA SER A 7 -24.84 4.26 36.34
C SER A 7 -25.31 4.60 34.92
N SER A 8 -25.61 5.88 34.64
CA SER A 8 -26.10 6.33 33.34
C SER A 8 -25.02 6.39 32.24
N GLU A 9 -23.74 6.57 32.56
CA GLU A 9 -22.64 6.51 31.58
C GLU A 9 -22.28 5.06 31.20
N SER A 10 -22.53 4.10 32.10
CA SER A 10 -22.32 2.67 31.81
C SER A 10 -23.38 2.08 30.85
N SER A 11 -24.54 2.74 30.75
CA SER A 11 -25.64 2.33 29.87
C SER A 11 -25.40 2.70 28.40
N LEU A 12 -24.67 3.78 28.12
CA LEU A 12 -24.33 4.21 26.76
C LEU A 12 -23.18 3.42 26.14
N LEU A 13 -22.32 2.79 26.95
CA LEU A 13 -21.24 1.92 26.49
C LEU A 13 -21.66 0.45 26.30
N ARG A 14 -22.91 0.11 26.61
CA ARG A 14 -23.43 -1.27 26.53
C ARG A 14 -24.30 -1.54 25.29
N GLU A 15 -24.55 -0.54 24.45
CA GLU A 15 -25.31 -0.66 23.19
C GLU A 15 -24.44 -0.76 21.92
N MET A 16 -23.12 -0.96 22.03
CA MET A 16 -22.27 -1.34 20.88
C MET A 16 -21.98 -2.86 20.85
N ARG A 17 -22.96 -3.67 21.25
CA ARG A 17 -22.96 -5.09 20.88
C ARG A 17 -23.33 -5.18 19.40
N ILE A 18 -22.29 -5.36 18.61
CA ILE A 18 -22.32 -5.87 17.24
C ILE A 18 -23.32 -7.03 17.23
N THR A 19 -24.48 -6.81 16.61
CA THR A 19 -25.34 -7.87 16.17
C THR A 19 -24.69 -8.48 14.94
N ASP A 20 -24.04 -9.61 15.14
CA ASP A 20 -23.69 -10.55 14.08
C ASP A 20 -24.99 -11.05 13.43
N ASP A 21 -25.49 -10.35 12.41
CA ASP A 21 -26.37 -10.95 11.40
C ASP A 21 -26.49 -10.04 10.15
N GLU A 22 -25.52 -10.13 9.23
CA GLU A 22 -25.78 -9.95 7.79
C GLU A 22 -24.86 -10.89 7.00
N THR A 23 -25.38 -12.11 6.80
CA THR A 23 -24.85 -13.04 5.79
C THR A 23 -25.60 -12.76 4.48
N SER A 24 -25.03 -11.99 3.56
CA SER A 24 -25.28 -11.96 2.08
C SER A 24 -24.84 -10.59 1.53
N MET A 25 -24.11 -10.39 0.44
CA MET A 25 -23.87 -11.19 -0.76
C MET A 25 -22.40 -11.00 -1.17
N ASP A 26 -21.55 -12.00 -0.96
CA ASP A 26 -20.31 -12.11 -1.74
C ASP A 26 -20.74 -12.44 -3.18
N LYS A 27 -20.98 -11.41 -4.00
CA LYS A 27 -21.08 -11.59 -5.45
C LYS A 27 -19.68 -12.01 -5.88
N GLY A 28 -19.47 -13.32 -5.98
CA GLY A 28 -18.17 -13.93 -6.27
C GLY A 28 -17.45 -13.22 -7.42
N GLU A 29 -16.11 -13.17 -7.31
CA GLU A 29 -15.25 -12.51 -8.28
C GLU A 29 -15.62 -12.94 -9.71
N PRO A 30 -15.85 -12.00 -10.64
CA PRO A 30 -16.08 -12.34 -12.02
C PRO A 30 -14.87 -13.09 -12.57
N PRO A 31 -15.06 -14.06 -13.48
CA PRO A 31 -13.97 -14.87 -13.99
C PRO A 31 -12.86 -13.99 -14.60
N PRO A 32 -11.58 -14.40 -14.48
CA PRO A 32 -10.44 -13.61 -14.95
C PRO A 32 -10.60 -13.23 -16.43
N GLY A 33 -10.59 -11.94 -16.74
CA GLY A 33 -10.66 -11.41 -18.12
C GLY A 33 -12.00 -10.84 -18.55
N VAL A 34 -13.03 -10.83 -17.71
CA VAL A 34 -14.28 -10.08 -18.00
C VAL A 34 -14.02 -8.59 -17.86
N LYS A 35 -14.17 -7.84 -18.96
CA LYS A 35 -14.27 -6.37 -18.92
C LYS A 35 -15.66 -6.00 -18.41
N LEU A 36 -15.70 -5.40 -17.23
CA LEU A 36 -16.92 -4.81 -16.68
C LEU A 36 -17.03 -3.38 -17.16
N ALA A 37 -18.22 -3.00 -17.60
CA ALA A 37 -18.56 -1.63 -17.93
C ALA A 37 -18.88 -0.84 -16.64
N PRO A 38 -18.68 0.49 -16.62
CA PRO A 38 -19.12 1.35 -15.52
C PRO A 38 -20.63 1.27 -15.20
N THR A 39 -21.43 0.81 -16.16
CA THR A 39 -22.88 0.57 -16.03
C THR A 39 -23.23 -0.76 -15.39
N ASP A 40 -22.26 -1.65 -15.17
CA ASP A 40 -22.51 -2.99 -14.60
C ASP A 40 -22.58 -2.99 -13.06
N GLN A 41 -22.46 -1.81 -12.45
CA GLN A 41 -22.58 -1.56 -11.02
C GLN A 41 -23.71 -0.56 -10.74
N ASP A 42 -24.45 -0.79 -9.66
CA ASP A 42 -25.56 0.08 -9.21
C ASP A 42 -25.17 0.89 -7.93
N ILE A 43 -23.88 0.97 -7.62
CA ILE A 43 -23.36 1.54 -6.36
C ILE A 43 -23.16 3.06 -6.48
N VAL A 44 -22.59 3.49 -7.60
CA VAL A 44 -22.25 4.88 -7.91
C VAL A 44 -22.92 5.25 -9.24
N PRO A 45 -23.43 6.49 -9.41
CA PRO A 45 -23.91 6.95 -10.71
C PRO A 45 -22.87 6.68 -11.83
N PRO A 46 -23.24 5.97 -12.92
CA PRO A 46 -22.29 5.59 -13.97
C PRO A 46 -21.54 6.78 -14.56
N GLU A 47 -22.18 7.95 -14.64
CA GLU A 47 -21.59 9.18 -15.16
C GLU A 47 -20.40 9.64 -14.31
N LEU A 48 -20.50 9.50 -12.98
CA LEU A 48 -19.41 9.86 -12.07
C LEU A 48 -18.25 8.88 -12.17
N LEU A 49 -18.54 7.58 -12.35
CA LEU A 49 -17.51 6.57 -12.55
C LEU A 49 -16.79 6.77 -13.88
N VAL A 50 -17.51 7.00 -14.98
CA VAL A 50 -16.90 7.34 -16.28
C VAL A 50 -16.04 8.59 -16.15
N GLN A 51 -16.54 9.64 -15.50
CA GLN A 51 -15.78 10.87 -15.32
C GLN A 51 -14.49 10.62 -14.53
N TYR A 52 -14.52 9.79 -13.49
CA TYR A 52 -13.34 9.40 -12.72
C TYR A 52 -12.33 8.62 -13.57
N LEU A 53 -12.78 7.65 -14.37
CA LEU A 53 -11.91 6.86 -15.25
C LEU A 53 -11.24 7.74 -16.33
N CYS A 54 -11.97 8.73 -16.85
CA CYS A 54 -11.43 9.69 -17.82
C CYS A 54 -10.43 10.69 -17.23
N MET A 55 -10.28 10.78 -15.89
CA MET A 55 -9.29 11.68 -15.26
C MET A 55 -7.84 11.29 -15.61
N THR A 56 -7.62 10.08 -16.12
CA THR A 56 -6.31 9.60 -16.57
C THR A 56 -6.10 9.66 -18.07
N ASP A 57 -7.10 10.13 -18.85
CA ASP A 57 -7.00 10.25 -20.30
C ASP A 57 -6.18 11.51 -20.65
N GLY A 58 -4.92 11.31 -21.07
CA GLY A 58 -3.87 12.33 -21.27
C GLY A 58 -4.09 13.31 -22.44
N SER A 59 -5.29 13.86 -22.57
CA SER A 59 -5.69 14.78 -23.63
C SER A 59 -5.37 16.27 -23.33
N ASN A 60 -4.93 16.65 -22.12
CA ASN A 60 -4.71 18.06 -21.70
C ASN A 60 -3.41 18.30 -20.88
N SER A 61 -2.30 18.45 -21.60
CA SER A 61 -0.87 18.37 -21.23
C SER A 61 -0.25 19.05 -19.97
N ALA A 62 -0.97 19.71 -19.06
CA ALA A 62 -0.36 20.27 -17.82
C ALA A 62 -1.25 20.15 -16.56
N THR A 63 -2.56 20.38 -16.70
CA THR A 63 -3.55 20.11 -15.65
C THR A 63 -3.64 18.61 -15.35
N ASP A 64 -3.31 17.78 -16.36
CA ASP A 64 -3.32 16.32 -16.29
C ASP A 64 -2.47 15.73 -15.15
N THR A 65 -1.34 16.34 -14.77
CA THR A 65 -0.49 15.77 -13.70
C THR A 65 -1.13 15.92 -12.32
N GLU A 66 -1.76 17.07 -12.05
CA GLU A 66 -2.44 17.29 -10.78
C GLU A 66 -3.73 16.47 -10.70
N ILE A 67 -4.48 16.40 -11.80
CA ILE A 67 -5.66 15.54 -11.93
C ILE A 67 -5.28 14.07 -11.71
N ALA A 68 -4.24 13.56 -12.38
CA ALA A 68 -3.75 12.19 -12.20
C ALA A 68 -3.29 11.92 -10.76
N ARG A 69 -2.65 12.91 -10.11
CA ARG A 69 -2.28 12.79 -8.68
C ARG A 69 -3.51 12.71 -7.78
N HIS A 70 -4.55 13.52 -8.05
CA HIS A 70 -5.81 13.44 -7.31
C HIS A 70 -6.53 12.12 -7.55
N CYS A 71 -6.56 11.62 -8.78
CA CYS A 71 -7.06 10.31 -9.14
C CYS A 71 -6.31 9.21 -8.36
N ALA A 72 -4.98 9.20 -8.38
CA ALA A 72 -4.18 8.25 -7.59
C ALA A 72 -4.44 8.33 -6.08
N TYR A 73 -4.70 9.53 -5.55
CA TYR A 73 -5.01 9.73 -4.14
C TYR A 73 -6.38 9.16 -3.75
N SER A 74 -7.40 9.33 -4.60
CA SER A 74 -8.75 8.82 -4.34
C SER A 74 -8.96 7.37 -4.77
N LEU A 75 -8.04 6.77 -5.54
CA LEU A 75 -8.14 5.40 -6.05
C LEU A 75 -8.50 4.36 -4.97
N PRO A 76 -7.86 4.32 -3.78
CA PRO A 76 -8.26 3.38 -2.73
C PRO A 76 -9.71 3.60 -2.24
N ALA A 77 -10.16 4.85 -2.13
CA ALA A 77 -11.53 5.14 -1.71
C ALA A 77 -12.56 4.72 -2.77
N VAL A 78 -12.25 4.93 -4.05
CA VAL A 78 -13.10 4.47 -5.16
C VAL A 78 -13.14 2.94 -5.22
N ALA A 79 -11.98 2.27 -5.06
CA ALA A 79 -11.90 0.81 -4.99
C ALA A 79 -12.68 0.24 -3.81
N LEU A 80 -12.63 0.89 -2.64
CA LEU A 80 -13.41 0.51 -1.48
C LEU A 80 -14.92 0.66 -1.73
N THR A 81 -15.31 1.77 -2.38
CA THR A 81 -16.72 2.07 -2.67
C THR A 81 -17.31 1.07 -3.66
N LEU A 82 -16.61 0.79 -4.76
CA LEU A 82 -17.09 -0.17 -5.75
C LEU A 82 -16.99 -1.61 -5.24
N GLY A 83 -15.94 -1.93 -4.48
CA GLY A 83 -15.64 -3.29 -4.06
C GLY A 83 -14.78 -4.05 -5.08
N ARG A 84 -14.15 -5.12 -4.58
CA ARG A 84 -13.15 -5.90 -5.33
C ARG A 84 -13.69 -6.54 -6.61
N GLN A 85 -14.97 -6.87 -6.65
CA GLN A 85 -15.64 -7.46 -7.80
C GLN A 85 -15.65 -6.53 -9.03
N TYR A 86 -15.58 -5.22 -8.81
CA TYR A 86 -15.50 -4.21 -9.87
C TYR A 86 -14.07 -3.66 -10.08
N TRP A 87 -13.06 -4.30 -9.49
CA TRP A 87 -11.66 -4.00 -9.77
C TRP A 87 -11.31 -4.00 -11.27
N PRO A 88 -11.86 -4.90 -12.13
CA PRO A 88 -11.62 -4.83 -13.57
C PRO A 88 -11.94 -3.47 -14.20
N CYS A 89 -12.92 -2.71 -13.67
CA CYS A 89 -13.23 -1.36 -14.15
C CYS A 89 -12.13 -0.34 -13.81
N LEU A 90 -11.49 -0.51 -12.65
CA LEU A 90 -10.45 0.39 -12.15
C LEU A 90 -9.04 0.00 -12.57
N LYS A 91 -8.85 -1.27 -12.98
CA LYS A 91 -7.55 -1.83 -13.30
C LYS A 91 -6.86 -1.07 -14.42
N ASP A 92 -7.59 -0.75 -15.50
CA ASP A 92 -7.03 0.00 -16.62
C ASP A 92 -6.53 1.38 -16.16
N THR A 93 -7.30 2.09 -15.32
CA THR A 93 -6.89 3.36 -14.70
C THR A 93 -5.66 3.20 -13.80
N PHE A 94 -5.62 2.16 -12.97
CA PHE A 94 -4.45 1.85 -12.16
C PHE A 94 -3.21 1.58 -13.02
N ASP A 95 -3.35 0.79 -14.08
CA ASP A 95 -2.27 0.49 -15.01
C ASP A 95 -1.78 1.76 -15.73
N VAL A 96 -2.67 2.68 -16.13
CA VAL A 96 -2.29 3.98 -16.70
C VAL A 96 -1.50 4.82 -15.69
N LEU A 97 -1.97 4.93 -14.44
CA LEU A 97 -1.26 5.66 -13.37
C LEU A 97 0.13 5.07 -13.10
N MET A 98 0.30 3.76 -13.29
CA MET A 98 1.53 3.03 -12.99
C MET A 98 2.49 2.85 -14.18
N ASN A 99 2.00 2.87 -15.42
CA ASN A 99 2.76 2.53 -16.63
C ASN A 99 2.79 3.62 -17.70
N GLU A 100 1.74 4.43 -17.86
CA GLU A 100 1.48 5.20 -19.09
C GLU A 100 1.12 6.67 -18.83
N LEU A 101 2.10 7.54 -18.60
CA LEU A 101 1.92 8.97 -18.92
C LEU A 101 3.09 9.40 -19.82
N PRO A 102 2.85 9.69 -21.11
CA PRO A 102 3.89 10.06 -22.07
C PRO A 102 4.63 11.37 -21.77
N SER A 103 4.20 12.16 -20.78
CA SER A 103 4.82 13.44 -20.45
C SER A 103 5.78 13.34 -19.27
N PHE A 104 7.07 13.25 -19.62
CA PHE A 104 8.23 13.78 -18.88
C PHE A 104 7.77 15.05 -18.12
N VAL A 105 7.66 15.12 -16.79
CA VAL A 105 8.76 15.32 -15.84
C VAL A 105 8.29 15.02 -14.39
N MET A 106 7.02 14.65 -14.16
CA MET A 106 6.42 14.63 -12.81
C MET A 106 5.67 13.33 -12.43
N MET A 107 5.87 12.24 -13.16
CA MET A 107 5.17 10.96 -12.91
C MET A 107 5.51 10.32 -11.57
N TRP A 108 6.71 10.56 -11.02
CA TRP A 108 7.10 10.00 -9.73
C TRP A 108 6.19 10.48 -8.59
N LYS A 109 5.55 11.65 -8.70
CA LYS A 109 4.59 12.13 -7.70
C LYS A 109 3.30 11.29 -7.69
N VAL A 110 2.84 10.85 -8.87
CA VAL A 110 1.70 9.95 -9.01
C VAL A 110 2.06 8.58 -8.45
N ARG A 111 3.18 8.00 -8.89
CA ARG A 111 3.67 6.70 -8.38
C ARG A 111 3.92 6.72 -6.88
N ARG A 112 4.46 7.83 -6.36
CA ARG A 112 4.59 8.07 -4.91
C ARG A 112 3.23 8.02 -4.24
N THR A 113 2.23 8.70 -4.78
CA THR A 113 0.88 8.71 -4.20
C THR A 113 0.32 7.29 -4.10
N VAL A 114 0.44 6.50 -5.17
CA VAL A 114 0.02 5.09 -5.17
C VAL A 114 0.86 4.24 -4.21
N ALA A 115 2.17 4.43 -4.15
CA ALA A 115 3.05 3.69 -3.25
C ALA A 115 2.64 3.83 -1.77
N PHE A 116 2.21 5.03 -1.37
CA PHE A 116 1.75 5.30 -0.01
C PHE A 116 0.40 4.65 0.33
N SER A 117 -0.42 4.32 -0.67
CA SER A 117 -1.75 3.71 -0.47
C SER A 117 -1.86 2.26 -0.96
N MET A 118 -0.78 1.69 -1.50
CA MET A 118 -0.78 0.33 -2.07
C MET A 118 -1.19 -0.75 -1.05
N HIS A 119 -0.80 -0.60 0.22
CA HIS A 119 -1.21 -1.52 1.29
C HIS A 119 -2.73 -1.49 1.53
N GLN A 120 -3.37 -0.32 1.42
CA GLN A 120 -4.83 -0.20 1.55
C GLN A 120 -5.54 -0.86 0.38
N LEU A 121 -5.03 -0.64 -0.84
CA LEU A 121 -5.53 -1.34 -2.03
C LEU A 121 -5.43 -2.85 -1.87
N ALA A 122 -4.31 -3.36 -1.36
CA ALA A 122 -4.15 -4.80 -1.11
C ALA A 122 -5.22 -5.35 -0.14
N VAL A 123 -5.50 -4.62 0.95
CA VAL A 123 -6.56 -5.01 1.91
C VAL A 123 -7.94 -5.01 1.26
N ILE A 124 -8.27 -3.98 0.46
CA ILE A 124 -9.56 -3.86 -0.22
C ILE A 124 -9.76 -5.01 -1.22
N LEU A 125 -8.74 -5.27 -2.04
CA LEU A 125 -8.81 -6.22 -3.14
C LEU A 125 -8.67 -7.68 -2.70
N GLY A 126 -8.03 -7.92 -1.56
CA GLY A 126 -7.79 -9.26 -1.04
C GLY A 126 -6.60 -9.98 -1.70
N PRO A 127 -6.22 -11.17 -1.19
CA PRO A 127 -4.98 -11.83 -1.57
C PRO A 127 -4.93 -12.23 -3.05
N GLU A 128 -6.01 -12.76 -3.62
CA GLU A 128 -6.02 -13.27 -5.00
C GLU A 128 -5.73 -12.18 -6.04
N ILE A 129 -6.43 -11.05 -5.94
CA ILE A 129 -6.23 -9.90 -6.83
C ILE A 129 -4.89 -9.23 -6.54
N THR A 130 -4.51 -9.12 -5.26
CA THR A 130 -3.22 -8.54 -4.86
C THR A 130 -2.06 -9.32 -5.49
N SER A 131 -2.12 -10.65 -5.44
CA SER A 131 -1.09 -11.51 -6.02
C SER A 131 -0.98 -11.35 -7.54
N ARG A 132 -2.11 -11.24 -8.23
CA ARG A 132 -2.18 -11.12 -9.68
C ARG A 132 -1.73 -9.74 -10.17
N ASP A 133 -2.30 -8.68 -9.59
CA ASP A 133 -2.25 -7.33 -10.16
C ASP A 133 -1.32 -6.39 -9.37
N LEU A 134 -1.24 -6.50 -8.03
CA LEU A 134 -0.46 -5.56 -7.22
C LEU A 134 0.99 -5.98 -6.99
N ILE A 135 1.29 -7.28 -6.80
CA ILE A 135 2.67 -7.78 -6.59
C ILE A 135 3.63 -7.33 -7.70
N PRO A 136 3.29 -7.43 -9.01
CA PRO A 136 4.18 -6.98 -10.08
C PRO A 136 4.49 -5.49 -9.98
N VAL A 137 3.49 -4.68 -9.63
CA VAL A 137 3.66 -3.23 -9.48
C VAL A 137 4.48 -2.89 -8.23
N PHE A 138 4.15 -3.50 -7.08
CA PHE A 138 4.89 -3.32 -5.83
C PHE A 138 6.38 -3.64 -6.01
N SER A 139 6.69 -4.75 -6.71
CA SER A 139 8.06 -5.16 -7.00
C SER A 139 8.83 -4.14 -7.84
N ARG A 140 8.18 -3.50 -8.82
CA ARG A 140 8.78 -2.39 -9.58
C ARG A 140 9.02 -1.17 -8.69
N LEU A 141 8.06 -0.81 -7.84
CA LEU A 141 8.14 0.36 -6.96
C LEU A 141 9.27 0.27 -5.93
N ILE A 142 9.68 -0.93 -5.51
CA ILE A 142 10.87 -1.14 -4.64
C ILE A 142 12.15 -0.60 -5.29
N SER A 143 12.22 -0.60 -6.63
CA SER A 143 13.39 -0.20 -7.41
C SER A 143 13.21 1.18 -8.09
N ASP A 144 12.22 1.98 -7.67
CA ASP A 144 11.93 3.32 -8.19
C ASP A 144 12.85 4.40 -7.56
N LEU A 145 12.49 5.68 -7.65
CA LEU A 145 13.16 6.77 -6.95
C LEU A 145 12.92 6.69 -5.43
N ASP A 146 13.86 7.20 -4.62
CA ASP A 146 13.75 7.19 -3.15
C ASP A 146 12.46 7.84 -2.64
N GLU A 147 11.96 8.87 -3.33
CA GLU A 147 10.71 9.57 -3.04
C GLU A 147 9.47 8.68 -3.17
N VAL A 148 9.54 7.63 -3.98
CA VAL A 148 8.49 6.63 -4.20
C VAL A 148 8.72 5.43 -3.28
N ARG A 149 9.95 4.94 -3.23
CA ARG A 149 10.36 3.77 -2.42
C ARG A 149 10.05 3.94 -0.95
N ILE A 150 10.11 5.17 -0.43
CA ILE A 150 9.78 5.45 0.97
C ILE A 150 8.33 5.08 1.33
N GLY A 151 7.38 5.25 0.40
CA GLY A 151 5.98 4.88 0.61
C GLY A 151 5.79 3.37 0.70
N ILE A 152 6.52 2.64 -0.14
CA ILE A 152 6.58 1.17 -0.09
C ILE A 152 7.17 0.71 1.24
N LEU A 153 8.32 1.27 1.62
CA LEU A 153 9.02 0.86 2.83
C LEU A 153 8.16 1.13 4.07
N GLN A 154 7.57 2.32 4.21
CA GLN A 154 6.75 2.68 5.37
C GLN A 154 5.55 1.75 5.61
N ASN A 155 5.04 1.11 4.54
CA ASN A 155 3.86 0.26 4.60
C ASN A 155 4.18 -1.20 4.24
N LEU A 156 5.46 -1.59 4.31
CA LEU A 156 5.91 -2.91 3.89
C LEU A 156 5.22 -4.02 4.69
N CYS A 157 5.23 -3.93 6.02
CA CYS A 157 4.59 -4.92 6.88
C CYS A 157 3.09 -5.09 6.57
N GLU A 158 2.35 -3.99 6.44
CA GLU A 158 0.92 -4.02 6.17
C GLU A 158 0.59 -4.64 4.81
N PHE A 159 1.39 -4.37 3.78
CA PHE A 159 1.24 -5.02 2.49
C PHE A 159 1.55 -6.53 2.57
N LEU A 160 2.66 -6.90 3.22
CA LEU A 160 3.06 -8.31 3.36
C LEU A 160 2.02 -9.15 4.11
N LYS A 161 1.33 -8.59 5.11
CA LYS A 161 0.26 -9.29 5.86
C LYS A 161 -0.87 -9.82 4.96
N VAL A 162 -1.16 -9.15 3.85
CA VAL A 162 -2.19 -9.59 2.89
C VAL A 162 -1.73 -10.81 2.08
N LEU A 163 -0.43 -10.94 1.83
CA LEU A 163 0.12 -11.96 0.94
C LEU A 163 0.17 -13.34 1.58
N ARG A 164 0.22 -14.37 0.73
CA ARG A 164 0.47 -15.76 1.17
C ARG A 164 1.95 -15.93 1.54
N PRO A 165 2.30 -16.86 2.46
CA PRO A 165 3.67 -17.04 2.91
C PRO A 165 4.71 -17.15 1.78
N GLU A 166 4.43 -17.96 0.76
CA GLU A 166 5.35 -18.15 -0.38
C GLU A 166 5.60 -16.86 -1.19
N GLU A 167 4.59 -16.00 -1.28
CA GLU A 167 4.70 -14.72 -1.98
C GLU A 167 5.44 -13.68 -1.14
N ARG A 168 5.39 -13.75 0.19
CA ARG A 168 6.16 -12.83 1.06
C ARG A 168 7.66 -13.06 0.90
N LYS A 169 8.07 -14.32 0.79
CA LYS A 169 9.48 -14.74 0.72
C LYS A 169 10.21 -14.11 -0.47
N GLN A 170 9.51 -13.87 -1.59
CA GLN A 170 10.10 -13.27 -2.79
C GLN A 170 10.62 -11.84 -2.55
N PHE A 171 10.17 -11.15 -1.49
CA PHE A 171 10.61 -9.79 -1.18
C PHE A 171 11.86 -9.74 -0.30
N LEU A 172 12.20 -10.83 0.42
CA LEU A 172 13.38 -10.89 1.30
C LEU A 172 14.69 -10.51 0.58
N PRO A 173 14.98 -11.02 -0.65
CA PRO A 173 16.19 -10.64 -1.37
C PRO A 173 16.23 -9.17 -1.81
N SER A 174 15.08 -8.48 -1.82
CA SER A 174 14.98 -7.07 -2.22
C SER A 174 15.18 -6.09 -1.06
N LEU A 175 15.06 -6.53 0.19
CA LEU A 175 15.22 -5.68 1.38
C LEU A 175 16.58 -4.95 1.46
N PRO A 176 17.73 -5.56 1.09
CA PRO A 176 19.01 -4.86 1.10
C PRO A 176 19.03 -3.62 0.21
N LYS A 177 18.19 -3.54 -0.83
CA LYS A 177 18.10 -2.37 -1.71
C LYS A 177 17.80 -1.11 -0.91
N PHE A 178 17.02 -1.21 0.17
CA PHE A 178 16.62 -0.07 1.01
C PHE A 178 17.75 0.48 1.90
N LEU A 179 18.91 -0.18 1.99
CA LEU A 179 20.07 0.34 2.71
C LEU A 179 20.77 1.49 1.97
N VAL A 180 20.66 1.52 0.65
CA VAL A 180 21.39 2.47 -0.21
C VAL A 180 20.40 3.35 -0.97
N SER A 181 20.76 4.63 -1.07
CA SER A 181 20.08 5.59 -1.95
C SER A 181 20.06 5.08 -3.39
N ALA A 182 18.94 5.21 -4.09
CA ALA A 182 18.94 5.02 -5.54
C ALA A 182 19.78 6.10 -6.26
N ASN A 183 19.96 7.27 -5.63
CA ASN A 183 20.49 8.47 -6.28
C ASN A 183 21.90 8.88 -5.82
N ASP A 184 22.39 8.40 -4.68
CA ASP A 184 23.68 8.84 -4.12
C ASP A 184 24.26 7.84 -3.10
N ALA A 185 25.22 7.02 -3.54
CA ALA A 185 25.95 6.09 -2.68
C ALA A 185 26.95 6.80 -1.74
N GLU A 186 27.35 8.04 -2.04
CA GLU A 186 28.37 8.81 -1.34
C GLU A 186 27.78 9.66 -0.20
N SER A 187 26.58 10.23 -0.37
CA SER A 187 25.88 11.01 0.67
C SER A 187 24.94 10.15 1.54
N ASN A 188 25.49 9.11 2.17
CA ASN A 188 24.75 8.25 3.10
C ASN A 188 24.23 8.98 4.37
N PHE A 189 24.60 10.25 4.57
CA PHE A 189 24.10 11.07 5.67
C PHE A 189 22.67 11.56 5.46
N LYS A 190 22.21 11.80 4.22
CA LYS A 190 20.84 12.32 3.98
C LYS A 190 19.76 11.23 4.09
N ASN A 191 20.11 9.98 3.83
CA ASN A 191 19.17 8.86 3.76
C ASN A 191 19.02 8.07 5.06
N TRP A 192 19.51 8.60 6.20
CA TRP A 192 19.39 7.90 7.48
C TRP A 192 17.94 7.64 7.90
N ARG A 193 16.99 8.52 7.53
CA ARG A 193 15.56 8.31 7.78
C ARG A 193 15.04 7.07 7.06
N PHE A 194 15.54 6.84 5.86
CA PHE A 194 15.20 5.66 5.07
C PHE A 194 15.66 4.38 5.77
N ARG A 195 16.89 4.40 6.31
CA ARG A 195 17.46 3.30 7.10
C ARG A 195 16.80 3.12 8.46
N LEU A 196 16.36 4.21 9.10
CA LEU A 196 15.57 4.16 10.33
C LEU A 196 14.25 3.42 10.08
N ILE A 197 13.51 3.82 9.05
CA ILE A 197 12.23 3.18 8.71
C ILE A 197 12.47 1.71 8.31
N LEU A 198 13.56 1.41 7.61
CA LEU A 198 13.93 0.01 7.34
C LEU A 198 14.10 -0.76 8.64
N ALA A 199 14.87 -0.26 9.60
CA ALA A 199 15.05 -0.91 10.90
C ALA A 199 13.71 -1.14 11.60
N GLU A 200 12.82 -0.15 11.62
CA GLU A 200 11.48 -0.27 12.21
C GLU A 200 10.63 -1.34 11.50
N GLN A 201 10.68 -1.39 10.17
CA GLN A 201 9.94 -2.39 9.40
C GLN A 201 10.51 -3.80 9.59
N LEU A 202 11.83 -3.95 9.73
CA LEU A 202 12.44 -5.25 10.02
C LEU A 202 11.90 -5.86 11.32
N VAL A 203 11.66 -5.03 12.36
CA VAL A 203 11.01 -5.47 13.61
C VAL A 203 9.59 -5.95 13.33
N LEU A 204 8.83 -5.22 12.51
CA LEU A 204 7.41 -5.55 12.26
C LEU A 204 7.23 -6.78 11.38
N ILE A 205 8.16 -7.03 10.44
CA ILE A 205 8.05 -8.16 9.51
C ILE A 205 8.70 -9.44 10.06
N SER A 206 9.51 -9.38 11.12
CA SER A 206 10.16 -10.57 11.67
C SER A 206 9.15 -11.64 12.09
N ASP A 207 7.99 -11.21 12.62
CA ASP A 207 6.87 -12.08 13.01
C ASP A 207 6.13 -12.70 11.81
N LEU A 208 6.41 -12.26 10.58
CA LEU A 208 5.78 -12.78 9.35
C LEU A 208 6.58 -13.90 8.68
N PHE A 209 7.81 -14.17 9.14
CA PHE A 209 8.75 -15.10 8.53
C PHE A 209 9.22 -16.17 9.51
N GLU A 210 9.64 -17.31 8.97
CA GLU A 210 10.21 -18.38 9.79
C GLU A 210 11.59 -18.01 10.33
N SER A 211 11.99 -18.60 11.46
CA SER A 211 13.27 -18.28 12.11
C SER A 211 14.50 -18.45 11.21
N GLN A 212 14.43 -19.36 10.23
CA GLN A 212 15.50 -19.54 9.24
C GLN A 212 15.60 -18.34 8.30
N GLU A 213 14.47 -17.85 7.78
CA GLU A 213 14.39 -16.70 6.89
C GLU A 213 14.80 -15.41 7.60
N VAL A 214 14.37 -15.26 8.86
CA VAL A 214 14.81 -14.16 9.74
C VAL A 214 16.32 -14.17 9.90
N ARG A 215 16.90 -15.33 10.20
CA ARG A 215 18.35 -15.48 10.37
C ARG A 215 19.12 -15.18 9.08
N ASP A 216 18.63 -15.64 7.94
CA ASP A 216 19.35 -15.56 6.67
C ASP A 216 19.23 -14.20 5.99
N HIS A 217 18.11 -13.48 6.21
CA HIS A 217 17.83 -12.22 5.52
C HIS A 217 17.73 -10.99 6.44
N LEU A 218 17.03 -11.08 7.58
CA LEU A 218 16.74 -9.91 8.42
C LEU A 218 17.89 -9.62 9.39
N VAL A 219 18.47 -10.64 10.02
CA VAL A 219 19.59 -10.49 10.96
C VAL A 219 20.81 -9.81 10.31
N PRO A 220 21.26 -10.17 9.09
CA PRO A 220 22.38 -9.48 8.44
C PRO A 220 22.12 -7.98 8.20
N LEU A 221 20.87 -7.62 7.88
CA LEU A 221 20.47 -6.22 7.73
C LEU A 221 20.51 -5.48 9.07
N ALA A 222 19.94 -6.08 10.13
CA ALA A 222 20.01 -5.54 11.48
C ALA A 222 21.46 -5.32 11.93
N LEU A 223 22.34 -6.30 11.74
CA LEU A 223 23.77 -6.22 12.06
C LEU A 223 24.51 -5.11 11.30
N THR A 224 24.03 -4.76 10.10
CA THR A 224 24.53 -3.61 9.35
C THR A 224 24.03 -2.30 9.97
N LEU A 225 22.75 -2.22 10.30
CA LEU A 225 22.10 -1.02 10.84
C LEU A 225 22.52 -0.68 12.28
N ILE A 226 22.87 -1.67 13.12
CA ILE A 226 23.43 -1.40 14.47
C ILE A 226 24.80 -0.70 14.42
N LYS A 227 25.47 -0.72 13.27
CA LYS A 227 26.74 -0.01 13.04
C LYS A 227 26.55 1.36 12.37
N ASP A 228 25.30 1.83 12.22
CA ASP A 228 25.01 3.10 11.57
C ASP A 228 25.66 4.28 12.28
N LYS A 229 25.98 5.34 11.53
CA LYS A 229 26.53 6.59 12.07
C LYS A 229 25.54 7.31 12.98
N ILE A 230 24.24 7.20 12.69
CA ILE A 230 23.16 7.87 13.41
C ILE A 230 22.66 7.00 14.57
N CYS A 231 22.54 7.61 15.76
CA CYS A 231 22.19 6.88 16.99
C CYS A 231 20.80 6.26 16.92
N GLU A 232 19.82 7.00 16.40
CA GLU A 232 18.43 6.58 16.28
C GLU A 232 18.28 5.32 15.42
N VAL A 233 19.05 5.24 14.32
CA VAL A 233 19.07 4.04 13.45
C VAL A 233 19.62 2.84 14.22
N ARG A 234 20.72 3.02 14.97
CA ARG A 234 21.29 1.95 15.78
C ARG A 234 20.31 1.44 16.84
N LEU A 235 19.63 2.36 17.54
CA LEU A 235 18.66 2.01 18.57
C LEU A 235 17.46 1.24 18.02
N ALA A 236 16.95 1.63 16.85
CA ALA A 236 15.88 0.89 16.17
C ALA A 236 16.35 -0.52 15.77
N ALA A 237 17.56 -0.65 15.24
CA ALA A 237 18.11 -1.92 14.76
C ALA A 237 18.36 -2.96 15.85
N VAL A 238 18.63 -2.55 17.10
CA VAL A 238 18.80 -3.48 18.24
C VAL A 238 17.50 -4.21 18.60
N ARG A 239 16.35 -3.70 18.16
CA ARG A 239 15.02 -4.29 18.42
C ARG A 239 14.63 -5.37 17.42
N VAL A 240 15.37 -5.50 16.32
CA VAL A 240 15.16 -6.51 15.26
C VAL A 240 15.69 -7.85 15.74
#